data_AF-A0A7K4IQF5-F1
#
_entry.id   AF-A0A7K4IQF5-F1
#
_cell.length_a   1.000
_cell.length_b   1.000
_cell.length_c   1.000
_cell.angle_alpha   90.00
_cell.angle_beta   90.00
_cell.angle_gamma   90.00
#
_symmetry.space_group_name_H-M   'P 1'
#
loop_
_entity.id
_entity.type
_entity.pdbx_description
1 polymer ?
#
loop_
_entity_poly.entity_id
_entity_poly.type
_entity_poly.pdbx_seq_one_letter_code
_entity_poly.pdbx_strand_id
1 'polypeptide(L)'
;MVSKDQTIGGIIFTICLIVGILYTIGLFLWPGADPLEWTLQFWLLAIPVFFAFIAIMGIGAWIGWTMATTPPPKPIEEITSEIEKKEEETKPEGKPIEEAAPSTEEEKKPERKKKT
;
A
#
# COMPACT_ATOMS: atom_id res chain seq x y z
N MET A 1 9.00 -24.98 -12.74
CA MET A 1 10.19 -24.60 -11.96
C MET A 1 9.88 -23.25 -11.34
N VAL A 2 9.67 -23.18 -10.03
CA VAL A 2 9.33 -21.91 -9.36
C VAL A 2 10.51 -20.96 -9.52
N SER A 3 10.25 -19.73 -9.93
CA SER A 3 11.29 -18.70 -10.02
C SER A 3 11.93 -18.52 -8.64
N LYS A 4 13.25 -18.33 -8.59
CA LYS A 4 13.98 -18.09 -7.34
C LYS A 4 13.37 -16.91 -6.57
N ASP A 5 12.93 -15.88 -7.29
CA ASP A 5 12.29 -14.69 -6.73
C ASP A 5 10.92 -15.01 -6.11
N GLN A 6 10.18 -15.91 -6.74
CA GLN A 6 8.87 -16.38 -6.26
C GLN A 6 9.01 -17.29 -5.02
N THR A 7 10.07 -18.11 -4.96
CA THR A 7 10.40 -18.92 -3.78
C THR A 7 10.78 -18.03 -2.59
N ILE A 8 11.57 -16.99 -2.82
CA ILE A 8 11.96 -16.04 -1.78
C ILE A 8 10.72 -15.31 -1.24
N GLY A 9 9.84 -14.81 -2.13
CA GLY A 9 8.57 -14.20 -1.73
C GLY A 9 7.69 -15.13 -0.89
N GLY A 10 7.56 -16.40 -1.32
CA GLY A 10 6.80 -17.42 -0.60
C GLY A 10 7.37 -17.75 0.79
N ILE A 11 8.69 -17.83 0.93
CA ILE A 11 9.35 -18.06 2.23
C ILE A 11 9.09 -16.89 3.18
N ILE A 12 9.25 -15.65 2.70
CA ILE A 12 9.02 -14.44 3.52
C ILE A 12 7.57 -14.38 4.01
N PHE A 13 6.61 -14.65 3.12
CA PHE A 13 5.19 -14.72 3.48
C PHE A 13 4.93 -15.77 4.56
N THR A 14 5.47 -16.98 4.37
CA THR A 14 5.29 -18.10 5.30
C THR A 14 5.87 -17.78 6.67
N ILE A 15 7.08 -17.21 6.73
CA ILE A 15 7.73 -16.82 7.98
C ILE A 15 6.92 -15.73 8.69
N CYS A 16 6.51 -14.67 7.98
CA CYS A 16 5.72 -13.59 8.60
C CYS A 16 4.41 -14.13 9.21
N LEU A 17 3.75 -15.05 8.51
CA LEU A 17 2.51 -15.66 8.97
C LEU A 17 2.75 -16.52 10.22
N ILE A 18 3.76 -17.41 10.19
CA ILE A 18 4.09 -18.27 11.33
C ILE A 18 4.51 -17.43 12.54
N VAL A 19 5.40 -16.46 12.36
CA VAL A 19 5.88 -15.59 13.44
C VAL A 19 4.74 -14.75 14.01
N GLY A 20 3.87 -14.20 13.16
CA GLY A 20 2.67 -13.47 13.59
C GLY A 20 1.72 -14.32 14.44
N ILE A 21 1.47 -15.56 14.03
CA ILE A 21 0.65 -16.51 14.78
C ILE A 21 1.31 -16.88 16.11
N LEU A 22 2.58 -17.28 16.09
CA LEU A 22 3.31 -17.68 17.30
C LEU A 22 3.40 -16.55 18.30
N TYR A 23 3.63 -15.31 17.84
CA TYR A 23 3.62 -14.14 18.72
C TYR A 23 2.23 -13.90 19.32
N THR A 24 1.16 -13.99 18.53
CA THR A 24 -0.21 -13.81 19.03
C THR A 24 -0.58 -14.88 20.05
N ILE A 25 -0.24 -16.15 19.78
CA ILE A 25 -0.46 -17.26 20.71
C ILE A 25 0.39 -17.07 21.96
N GLY A 26 1.66 -16.71 21.81
CA GLY A 26 2.57 -16.50 22.93
C GLY A 26 2.18 -15.31 23.82
N LEU A 27 1.57 -14.28 23.23
CA LEU A 27 1.09 -13.11 23.96
C LEU A 27 -0.24 -13.41 24.66
N PHE A 28 -1.24 -13.99 23.98
CA PHE A 28 -2.61 -14.07 24.49
C PHE A 28 -3.08 -15.47 24.93
N LEU A 29 -2.42 -16.53 24.50
CA LEU A 29 -2.88 -17.93 24.66
C LEU A 29 -1.79 -18.82 25.28
N TRP A 30 -0.79 -18.22 25.96
CA TRP A 30 0.26 -18.99 26.60
C TRP A 30 -0.32 -19.83 27.76
N PRO A 31 -0.01 -21.14 27.85
CA PRO A 31 -0.56 -21.99 28.89
C PRO A 31 -0.22 -21.45 30.29
N GLY A 32 -1.24 -21.09 31.06
CA GLY A 32 -1.10 -20.57 32.42
C GLY A 32 -0.90 -19.06 32.54
N ALA A 33 -1.02 -18.29 31.45
CA ALA A 33 -1.08 -16.83 31.50
C ALA A 33 -2.48 -16.38 31.06
N ASP A 34 -3.34 -16.02 32.02
CA ASP A 34 -4.66 -15.46 31.72
C ASP A 34 -4.52 -13.96 31.39
N PRO A 35 -4.81 -13.52 30.15
CA PRO A 35 -4.65 -12.12 29.74
C PRO A 35 -5.56 -11.15 30.50
N LEU A 36 -6.60 -11.69 31.14
CA LEU A 36 -7.58 -10.96 31.93
C LEU A 36 -7.03 -10.58 33.32
N GLU A 37 -6.03 -11.30 33.82
CA GLU A 37 -5.34 -10.95 35.08
C GLU A 37 -4.23 -9.91 34.90
N TRP A 38 -3.93 -9.52 33.66
CA TRP A 38 -2.91 -8.51 33.38
C TRP A 38 -3.31 -7.13 33.87
N THR A 39 -2.34 -6.40 34.41
CA THR A 39 -2.56 -5.03 34.86
C THR A 39 -2.90 -4.10 33.69
N LEU A 40 -3.70 -3.06 33.95
CA LEU A 40 -4.05 -2.04 32.96
C LEU A 40 -2.82 -1.40 32.31
N GLN A 41 -1.74 -1.25 33.06
CA GLN A 41 -0.49 -0.66 32.58
C GLN A 41 0.21 -1.56 31.55
N PHE A 42 0.11 -2.88 31.71
CA PHE A 42 0.61 -3.83 30.72
C PHE A 42 -0.24 -3.78 29.44
N TRP A 43 -1.56 -3.73 29.57
CA TRP A 43 -2.47 -3.59 28.42
C TRP A 43 -2.22 -2.31 27.60
N LEU A 44 -1.91 -1.20 28.28
CA LEU A 44 -1.58 0.08 27.64
C LEU A 44 -0.32 0.01 26.76
N LEU A 45 0.62 -0.88 27.10
CA LEU A 45 1.82 -1.14 26.32
C LEU A 45 1.61 -2.25 25.28
N ALA A 46 0.92 -3.32 25.65
CA ALA A 46 0.72 -4.50 24.83
C ALA A 46 -0.09 -4.18 23.56
N ILE A 47 -1.17 -3.39 23.67
CA ILE A 47 -2.01 -3.01 22.52
C ILE A 47 -1.19 -2.30 21.43
N PRO A 48 -0.54 -1.14 21.68
CA PRO A 48 0.15 -0.42 20.62
C PRO A 48 1.32 -1.22 20.03
N VAL A 49 2.06 -1.97 20.87
CA VAL A 49 3.16 -2.83 20.41
C VAL A 49 2.64 -3.97 19.54
N PHE A 50 1.55 -4.62 19.94
CA PHE A 50 0.91 -5.68 19.17
C PHE A 50 0.43 -5.17 17.80
N PHE A 51 -0.28 -4.04 17.77
CA PHE A 51 -0.73 -3.45 16.49
C PHE A 51 0.44 -3.07 15.58
N ALA A 52 1.49 -2.45 16.13
CA ALA A 52 2.69 -2.12 15.35
C ALA A 52 3.36 -3.38 14.79
N PHE A 53 3.48 -4.42 15.61
CA PHE A 53 4.06 -5.70 15.20
C PHE A 53 3.25 -6.39 14.09
N ILE A 54 1.93 -6.49 14.26
CA ILE A 54 1.03 -7.07 13.25
C ILE A 54 1.05 -6.24 11.97
N ALA A 55 1.13 -4.90 12.05
CA ALA A 55 1.26 -4.05 10.87
C ALA A 55 2.56 -4.36 10.09
N ILE A 56 3.69 -4.51 10.79
CA ILE A 56 4.98 -4.88 10.16
C ILE A 56 4.91 -6.27 9.53
N MET A 57 4.35 -7.25 10.24
CA MET A 57 4.15 -8.61 9.70
C MET A 57 3.19 -8.62 8.51
N GLY A 58 2.14 -7.80 8.53
CA GLY A 58 1.21 -7.64 7.42
C GLY A 58 1.87 -7.04 6.19
N ILE A 59 2.74 -6.03 6.35
CA ILE A 59 3.52 -5.46 5.26
C ILE A 59 4.50 -6.51 4.70
N GLY A 60 5.23 -7.22 5.56
CA GLY A 60 6.15 -8.29 5.13
C GLY A 60 5.44 -9.42 4.39
N ALA A 61 4.27 -9.84 4.87
CA ALA A 61 3.43 -10.81 4.20
C ALA A 61 2.89 -10.28 2.87
N TRP A 62 2.45 -9.02 2.80
CA TRP A 62 1.99 -8.40 1.55
C TRP A 62 3.09 -8.34 0.49
N ILE A 63 4.30 -7.96 0.87
CA ILE A 63 5.45 -7.94 -0.05
C ILE A 63 5.85 -9.37 -0.48
N GLY A 64 5.85 -10.33 0.45
CA GLY A 64 6.07 -11.74 0.12
C GLY A 64 5.03 -12.27 -0.87
N TRP A 65 3.77 -11.87 -0.69
CA TRP A 65 2.66 -12.22 -1.57
C TRP A 65 2.81 -11.61 -2.96
N THR A 66 3.11 -10.31 -3.07
CA THR A 66 3.27 -9.66 -4.37
C THR A 66 4.44 -10.23 -5.17
N MET A 67 5.58 -10.54 -4.53
CA MET A 67 6.71 -11.23 -5.20
C MET A 67 6.40 -12.68 -5.59
N ALA A 68 5.47 -13.34 -4.87
CA ALA A 68 5.01 -14.68 -5.22
C ALA A 68 4.02 -14.67 -6.41
N THR A 69 3.31 -13.56 -6.61
CA THR A 69 2.26 -13.41 -7.63
C THR A 69 2.67 -12.57 -8.83
N THR A 70 3.90 -12.03 -8.89
CA THR A 70 4.42 -11.35 -10.09
C THR A 70 4.96 -12.38 -11.08
N PRO A 71 4.22 -12.70 -12.18
CA PRO A 71 4.77 -13.51 -13.24
C PRO A 71 5.94 -12.74 -13.88
N PRO A 72 7.02 -13.44 -14.25
CA PRO A 72 8.19 -12.80 -14.85
C PRO A 72 7.74 -11.94 -16.04
N PRO A 73 8.18 -10.67 -16.12
CA PRO A 73 7.80 -9.78 -17.21
C PRO A 73 8.12 -10.49 -18.54
N LYS A 74 7.10 -10.66 -19.38
CA LYS A 74 7.27 -11.24 -20.70
C LYS A 74 8.22 -10.36 -21.53
N PRO A 75 9.05 -10.97 -22.40
CA PRO A 75 9.98 -10.24 -23.27
C PRO A 75 9.26 -9.16 -24.09
N ILE A 76 9.94 -8.03 -24.26
CA ILE A 76 9.43 -6.75 -24.74
C ILE A 76 8.93 -6.76 -26.21
N GLU A 77 9.07 -7.87 -26.94
CA GLU A 77 8.78 -7.94 -28.37
C GLU A 77 7.28 -8.03 -28.73
N GLU A 78 6.45 -8.67 -27.90
CA GLU A 78 5.02 -8.87 -28.20
C GLU A 78 4.15 -7.63 -27.91
N ILE A 79 4.60 -6.74 -27.01
CA ILE A 79 3.84 -5.55 -26.60
C ILE A 79 3.99 -4.41 -27.62
N THR A 80 5.17 -4.26 -28.24
CA THR A 80 5.41 -3.27 -29.30
C THR A 80 4.56 -3.54 -30.54
N SER A 81 4.36 -4.80 -30.92
CA SER A 81 3.53 -5.16 -32.08
C SER A 81 2.03 -4.90 -31.88
N GLU A 82 1.51 -4.93 -30.65
CA GLU A 82 0.10 -4.57 -30.37
C GLU A 82 -0.11 -3.06 -30.27
N ILE A 83 0.87 -2.30 -29.78
CA ILE A 83 0.77 -0.83 -29.67
C ILE A 83 0.85 -0.18 -31.05
N GLU A 84 1.75 -0.64 -31.91
CA GLU A 84 1.92 -0.10 -33.28
C GLU A 84 0.66 -0.35 -34.15
N LYS A 85 0.01 -1.51 -33.98
CA LYS A 85 -1.23 -1.83 -34.67
C LYS A 85 -2.43 -0.99 -34.20
N LYS A 86 -2.39 -0.48 -32.96
CA LYS A 86 -3.47 0.34 -32.38
C LYS A 86 -3.32 1.84 -32.68
N GLU A 87 -2.10 2.29 -32.99
CA GLU A 87 -1.83 3.67 -33.39
C GLU A 87 -2.23 3.97 -34.84
N GLU A 88 -2.20 2.99 -35.76
CA GLU A 88 -2.67 3.18 -37.15
C GLU A 88 -4.20 3.29 -37.30
N GLU A 89 -5.00 2.69 -36.40
CA GLU A 89 -6.48 2.77 -36.47
C GLU A 89 -7.07 4.06 -35.87
N THR A 90 -6.32 4.82 -35.06
CA THR A 90 -6.86 5.96 -34.28
C THR A 90 -6.39 7.31 -34.83
N LYS A 91 -6.58 7.56 -36.12
CA LYS A 91 -6.53 8.92 -36.68
C LYS A 91 -7.76 9.22 -37.55
N PRO A 92 -8.74 9.94 -36.98
CA PRO A 92 -9.51 10.90 -37.75
C PRO A 92 -9.36 12.33 -37.19
N GLU A 93 -9.39 13.28 -38.13
CA GLU A 93 -9.26 14.73 -38.00
C GLU A 93 -10.28 15.42 -37.08
N GLY A 94 -9.93 16.60 -36.55
CA GLY A 94 -10.90 17.65 -36.17
C GLY A 94 -10.54 18.53 -34.96
N LYS A 95 -10.22 19.82 -35.19
CA LYS A 95 -10.33 20.95 -34.22
C LYS A 95 -11.82 21.24 -33.89
N PRO A 96 -12.24 22.22 -33.03
CA PRO A 96 -11.63 23.03 -31.94
C PRO A 96 -12.51 23.01 -30.65
N ILE A 97 -12.23 23.83 -29.61
CA ILE A 97 -13.18 24.77 -28.93
C ILE A 97 -12.56 25.37 -27.65
N GLU A 98 -12.54 26.69 -27.67
CA GLU A 98 -12.35 27.68 -26.62
C GLU A 98 -13.72 28.00 -25.97
N GLU A 99 -13.74 28.49 -24.73
CA GLU A 99 -14.82 29.28 -24.09
C GLU A 99 -15.64 28.65 -22.93
N ALA A 100 -15.79 29.48 -21.88
CA ALA A 100 -16.85 29.55 -20.86
C ALA A 100 -16.80 28.67 -19.59
N ALA A 101 -16.35 29.27 -18.48
CA ALA A 101 -17.17 29.41 -17.26
C ALA A 101 -16.62 30.55 -16.35
N PRO A 102 -17.32 31.69 -16.20
CA PRO A 102 -16.89 32.89 -15.47
C PRO A 102 -17.54 33.10 -14.07
N SER A 103 -16.94 34.00 -13.28
CA SER A 103 -17.46 34.97 -12.26
C SER A 103 -18.43 34.49 -11.16
N THR A 104 -18.33 34.87 -9.88
CA THR A 104 -18.59 36.23 -9.28
C THR A 104 -18.34 36.06 -7.75
N GLU A 105 -17.38 36.71 -7.08
CA GLU A 105 -17.36 38.10 -6.53
C GLU A 105 -17.88 38.22 -5.07
N GLU A 106 -16.95 38.53 -4.14
CA GLU A 106 -17.10 39.39 -2.95
C GLU A 106 -15.68 39.54 -2.36
N GLU A 107 -14.82 40.41 -2.89
CA GLU A 107 -14.72 41.86 -2.69
C GLU A 107 -14.45 42.33 -1.24
N LYS A 108 -13.39 43.17 -1.13
CA LYS A 108 -13.05 44.13 -0.05
C LYS A 108 -12.47 43.57 1.26
N LYS A 109 -11.34 44.06 1.78
CA LYS A 109 -10.69 45.38 1.61
C LYS A 109 -9.21 45.33 2.04
N PRO A 110 -8.33 46.07 1.35
CA PRO A 110 -6.87 46.04 1.50
C PRO A 110 -6.32 47.11 2.47
N GLU A 111 -5.02 46.96 2.75
CA GLU A 111 -3.99 47.99 2.97
C GLU A 111 -4.01 48.99 4.16
N ARG A 112 -2.77 49.18 4.66
CA ARG A 112 -2.12 50.42 5.14
C ARG A 112 -2.16 50.76 6.65
N LYS A 113 -0.98 50.66 7.27
CA LYS A 113 -0.18 51.70 7.98
C LYS A 113 0.87 50.98 8.84
N LYS A 114 2.16 50.96 8.53
CA LYS A 114 3.17 52.05 8.66
C LYS A 114 3.03 52.85 9.96
N LYS A 115 3.81 52.48 10.97
CA LYS A 115 4.41 53.31 12.05
C LYS A 115 5.29 52.36 12.87
N THR A 116 6.61 52.53 12.98
CA THR A 116 7.32 53.60 13.72
C THR A 116 6.83 53.69 15.15
#